data_AF-A0A399S2I4-F1
#
_entry.id   AF-A0A399S2I4-F1
#
_cell.length_a   1.000
_cell.length_b   1.000
_cell.length_c   1.000
_cell.angle_alpha   90.00
_cell.angle_beta   90.00
_cell.angle_gamma   90.00
#
_symmetry.space_group_name_H-M   'P 1'
#
loop_
_entity.id
_entity.type
_entity.pdbx_description
1 polymer ?
#
loop_
_entity_poly.entity_id
_entity_poly.type
_entity_poly.pdbx_seq_one_letter_code
_entity_poly.pdbx_strand_id
1 'polypeptide(L)'
;METDFYDNTPEPQALTITLPSTAYLREIAKWGKFLAIVGFIGIGLMVIIALFAGTAIGSLSLPEESGGSAAGMIGGGFFIFFYLLFALLYFFPVLYLYRFSGKMQEALRLQNEELLVTSFANLKSLFKFMGVLTIVMLSFYVLAMLFVFLGVGIGSMM
;
A
#
# COMPACT_ATOMS: atom_id res chain seq x y z
N MET A 1 -40.27 48.82 11.85
CA MET A 1 -40.21 47.83 12.94
C MET A 1 -40.50 46.46 12.33
N GLU A 2 -39.71 46.03 11.32
CA GLU A 2 -39.99 44.83 10.49
C GLU A 2 -38.72 44.19 9.88
N THR A 3 -37.52 44.38 10.47
CA THR A 3 -36.26 43.88 9.87
C THR A 3 -35.76 42.56 10.46
N ASP A 4 -36.43 42.00 11.46
CA ASP A 4 -35.87 40.92 12.28
C ASP A 4 -36.53 39.55 11.95
N PHE A 5 -37.37 39.51 10.89
CA PHE A 5 -38.20 38.34 10.56
C PHE A 5 -37.54 37.35 9.59
N TYR A 6 -36.33 37.64 9.06
CA TYR A 6 -35.73 36.87 7.97
C TYR A 6 -34.35 36.26 8.25
N ASP A 7 -33.81 36.34 9.46
CA ASP A 7 -32.56 35.66 9.81
C ASP A 7 -32.82 34.40 10.64
N ASN A 8 -33.51 33.44 10.03
CA ASN A 8 -33.71 32.09 10.55
C ASN A 8 -33.08 31.06 9.60
N THR A 9 -32.02 31.41 8.86
CA THR A 9 -31.21 30.39 8.21
C THR A 9 -30.47 29.64 9.32
N PRO A 10 -30.73 28.34 9.54
CA PRO A 10 -29.97 27.60 10.53
C PRO A 10 -28.49 27.70 10.13
N GLU A 11 -27.67 28.27 11.00
CA GLU A 11 -26.20 28.20 10.92
C GLU A 11 -25.81 26.78 10.47
N PRO A 12 -24.93 26.62 9.47
CA PRO A 12 -24.54 25.30 8.99
C PRO A 12 -24.09 24.46 10.19
N GLN A 13 -24.89 23.46 10.57
CA GLN A 13 -24.58 22.63 11.72
C GLN A 13 -23.20 22.02 11.49
N ALA A 14 -22.26 22.30 12.38
CA ALA A 14 -20.94 21.73 12.31
C ALA A 14 -21.07 20.21 12.19
N LEU A 15 -20.47 19.61 11.16
CA LEU A 15 -20.56 18.19 10.91
C LEU A 15 -19.92 17.43 12.07
N THR A 16 -20.75 16.84 12.94
CA THR A 16 -20.29 16.09 14.11
C THR A 16 -20.29 14.59 13.82
N ILE A 17 -19.42 13.85 14.51
CA ILE A 17 -19.41 12.40 14.40
C ILE A 17 -20.58 11.83 15.21
N THR A 18 -21.60 11.35 14.51
CA THR A 18 -22.77 10.72 15.11
C THR A 18 -22.46 9.35 15.71
N LEU A 19 -23.31 8.86 16.62
CA LEU A 19 -23.12 7.56 17.26
C LEU A 19 -22.98 6.40 16.24
N PRO A 20 -23.78 6.29 15.17
CA PRO A 20 -23.56 5.31 14.11
C PRO A 20 -22.18 5.41 13.45
N SER A 21 -21.73 6.63 13.15
CA SER A 21 -20.41 6.88 12.54
C SER A 21 -19.28 6.38 13.43
N THR A 22 -19.36 6.60 14.75
CA THR A 22 -18.36 6.08 15.70
C THR A 22 -18.28 4.56 15.69
N ALA A 23 -19.41 3.86 15.56
CA ALA A 23 -19.45 2.40 15.51
C ALA A 23 -18.75 1.86 14.25
N TYR A 24 -19.01 2.46 13.09
CA TYR A 24 -18.34 2.09 11.84
C TYR A 24 -16.84 2.34 11.90
N LEU A 25 -16.41 3.51 12.38
CA LEU A 25 -15.00 3.84 12.52
C LEU A 25 -14.28 2.87 13.47
N ARG A 26 -14.95 2.44 14.54
CA ARG A 26 -14.42 1.43 15.47
C ARG A 26 -14.23 0.08 14.77
N GLU A 27 -15.22 -0.36 14.00
CA GLU A 27 -15.15 -1.64 13.29
C GLU A 27 -14.07 -1.63 12.20
N ILE A 28 -14.01 -0.56 11.40
CA ILE A 28 -12.96 -0.35 10.39
C ILE A 28 -11.58 -0.34 11.05
N ALA A 29 -11.42 0.34 12.18
CA ALA A 29 -10.15 0.39 12.89
C ALA A 29 -9.75 -0.98 13.45
N LYS A 30 -10.71 -1.77 13.96
CA LYS A 30 -10.50 -3.15 14.43
C LYS A 30 -10.01 -4.07 13.31
N TRP A 31 -10.70 -4.11 12.18
CA TRP A 31 -10.28 -4.91 11.03
C TRP A 31 -8.97 -4.42 10.42
N GLY A 32 -8.78 -3.10 10.33
CA GLY A 32 -7.53 -2.53 9.84
C GLY A 32 -6.33 -2.92 10.71
N LYS A 33 -6.49 -3.00 12.04
CA LYS A 33 -5.42 -3.44 12.93
C LYS A 33 -5.05 -4.90 12.69
N PHE A 34 -6.06 -5.75 12.56
CA PHE A 34 -5.87 -7.17 12.24
C PHE A 34 -5.15 -7.34 10.89
N LEU A 35 -5.64 -6.68 9.83
CA LEU A 35 -5.02 -6.71 8.51
C LEU A 35 -3.59 -6.18 8.52
N ALA A 36 -3.30 -5.14 9.29
CA ALA A 36 -1.95 -4.61 9.41
C ALA A 36 -0.99 -5.60 10.08
N ILE A 37 -1.43 -6.29 11.14
CA ILE A 37 -0.62 -7.34 11.81
C ILE A 37 -0.33 -8.48 10.83
N VAL A 38 -1.35 -8.99 10.14
CA VAL A 38 -1.18 -10.03 9.11
C VAL A 38 -0.26 -9.55 7.98
N GLY A 39 -0.41 -8.29 7.55
CA GLY A 39 0.44 -7.67 6.55
C GLY A 39 1.90 -7.61 6.96
N PHE A 40 2.21 -7.23 8.20
CA PHE A 40 3.58 -7.24 8.71
C PHE A 40 4.17 -8.64 8.77
N ILE A 41 3.39 -9.65 9.18
CA ILE A 41 3.81 -11.05 9.14
C ILE A 41 4.11 -11.47 7.70
N GLY A 42 3.23 -11.14 6.76
CA GLY A 42 3.42 -11.42 5.33
C GLY A 42 4.69 -10.78 4.77
N ILE A 43 4.97 -9.52 5.12
CA ILE A 43 6.21 -8.83 4.72
C ILE A 43 7.43 -9.53 5.32
N GLY A 44 7.39 -9.90 6.61
CA GLY A 44 8.47 -10.63 7.27
C GLY A 44 8.76 -11.97 6.59
N LEU A 45 7.72 -12.75 6.29
CA LEU A 45 7.84 -14.00 5.55
C LEU A 45 8.39 -13.77 4.14
N MET A 46 7.99 -12.69 3.47
CA MET A 46 8.48 -12.37 2.13
C MET A 46 9.99 -12.05 2.14
N VAL A 47 10.48 -11.33 3.15
CA VAL A 47 11.93 -11.09 3.33
C VAL A 47 12.68 -12.39 3.57
N ILE A 48 12.15 -13.26 4.43
CA ILE A 48 12.73 -14.59 4.68
C ILE A 48 12.81 -15.37 3.37
N ILE A 49 11.70 -15.52 2.66
CA ILE A 49 11.64 -16.24 1.37
C ILE A 49 12.63 -15.63 0.37
N ALA A 50 12.73 -14.31 0.27
CA ALA A 50 13.67 -13.65 -0.63
C ALA A 50 15.12 -14.10 -0.37
N LEU A 51 15.55 -14.12 0.89
CA LEU A 51 16.91 -14.50 1.27
C LEU A 51 17.18 -15.99 1.04
N PHE A 52 16.25 -16.88 1.41
CA PHE A 52 16.42 -18.33 1.25
C PHE A 52 16.28 -18.79 -0.20
N ALA A 53 15.24 -18.35 -0.91
CA ALA A 53 15.03 -18.72 -2.31
C ALA A 53 16.08 -18.06 -3.23
N GLY A 54 16.46 -16.83 -2.95
CA GLY A 54 17.48 -16.13 -3.74
C GLY A 54 18.85 -16.78 -3.68
N THR A 55 19.26 -17.26 -2.50
CA THR A 55 20.52 -18.00 -2.33
C THR A 55 20.46 -19.39 -2.94
N ALA A 56 19.33 -20.10 -2.81
CA ALA A 56 19.12 -21.40 -3.45
C ALA A 56 19.19 -21.30 -4.99
N ILE A 57 18.52 -20.31 -5.59
CA ILE A 57 18.54 -20.05 -7.04
C ILE A 57 19.95 -19.68 -7.50
N GLY A 58 20.65 -18.83 -6.74
CA GLY A 58 22.03 -18.45 -7.06
C GLY A 58 23.03 -19.62 -6.96
N SER A 59 22.74 -20.63 -6.14
CA SER A 59 23.57 -21.84 -5.98
C SER A 59 23.30 -22.93 -7.02
N LEU A 60 22.19 -22.84 -7.75
CA LEU A 60 21.85 -23.77 -8.82
C LEU A 60 22.71 -23.45 -10.04
N SER A 61 23.91 -24.03 -10.10
CA SER A 61 24.79 -23.96 -11.26
C SER A 61 24.08 -24.61 -12.46
N LEU A 62 23.53 -23.80 -13.36
CA LEU A 62 23.09 -24.27 -14.67
C LEU A 62 24.31 -24.83 -15.41
N PRO A 63 24.21 -26.00 -16.08
CA PRO A 63 25.34 -26.62 -16.78
C PRO A 63 26.05 -25.64 -17.73
N GLU A 64 27.40 -25.65 -17.68
CA GLU A 64 28.29 -24.71 -18.37
C GLU A 64 28.06 -24.62 -19.88
N GLU A 65 27.50 -25.65 -20.52
CA GLU A 65 27.23 -25.68 -21.96
C GLU A 65 26.19 -24.65 -22.44
N SER A 66 25.47 -24.00 -21.51
CA SER A 66 24.44 -22.99 -21.83
C SER A 66 24.88 -21.52 -21.61
N GLY A 67 26.15 -21.27 -21.25
CA GLY A 67 26.56 -19.92 -20.79
C GLY A 67 25.95 -19.52 -19.43
N GLY A 68 25.51 -20.51 -18.65
CA GLY A 68 24.58 -20.37 -17.53
C GLY A 68 25.12 -19.86 -16.18
N SER A 69 26.44 -19.67 -16.01
CA SER A 69 27.01 -19.27 -14.72
C SER A 69 26.76 -17.81 -14.36
N ALA A 70 26.86 -16.89 -15.32
CA ALA A 70 26.52 -15.48 -15.12
C ALA A 70 25.00 -15.27 -15.01
N ALA A 71 24.21 -16.00 -15.79
CA ALA A 71 22.75 -15.90 -15.80
C ALA A 71 22.10 -16.36 -14.47
N GLY A 72 22.63 -17.43 -13.85
CA GLY A 72 22.15 -17.93 -12.56
C GLY A 72 22.43 -16.99 -11.37
N MET A 73 23.64 -16.44 -11.29
CA MET A 73 24.01 -15.46 -10.25
C MET A 73 23.29 -14.13 -10.40
N ILE A 74 23.12 -13.63 -11.64
CA ILE A 74 22.33 -12.43 -11.92
C ILE A 74 20.86 -12.68 -11.55
N GLY A 75 20.31 -13.86 -11.85
CA GLY A 75 18.95 -14.24 -11.50
C GLY A 75 18.68 -14.24 -9.98
N GLY A 76 19.56 -14.84 -9.19
CA GLY A 76 19.41 -14.88 -7.72
C GLY A 76 19.55 -13.51 -7.05
N GLY A 77 20.57 -12.73 -7.43
CA GLY A 77 20.77 -11.37 -6.88
C GLY A 77 19.65 -10.40 -7.28
N PHE A 78 19.21 -10.46 -8.54
CA PHE A 78 18.08 -9.68 -9.03
C PHE A 78 16.79 -10.06 -8.29
N PHE A 79 16.52 -11.35 -8.11
CA PHE A 79 15.35 -11.83 -7.37
C PHE A 79 15.30 -11.25 -5.95
N ILE A 80 16.41 -11.35 -5.19
CA ILE A 80 16.51 -10.80 -3.83
C ILE A 80 16.23 -9.30 -3.84
N PHE A 81 16.90 -8.55 -4.73
CA PHE A 81 16.76 -7.10 -4.78
C PHE A 81 15.31 -6.66 -5.03
N PHE A 82 14.65 -7.25 -6.03
CA PHE A 82 13.26 -6.90 -6.36
C PHE A 82 12.28 -7.34 -5.26
N TYR A 83 12.45 -8.54 -4.69
CA TYR A 83 11.60 -8.98 -3.58
C TYR A 83 11.73 -8.07 -2.34
N LEU A 84 12.95 -7.67 -1.98
CA LEU A 84 13.17 -6.73 -0.88
C LEU A 84 12.61 -5.34 -1.18
N LEU A 85 12.70 -4.89 -2.43
CA LEU A 85 12.08 -3.65 -2.89
C LEU A 85 10.54 -3.71 -2.72
N PHE A 86 9.90 -4.80 -3.12
CA PHE A 86 8.47 -5.00 -2.89
C PHE A 86 8.13 -5.08 -1.39
N ALA A 87 8.99 -5.68 -0.57
CA ALA A 87 8.79 -5.74 0.87
C ALA A 87 8.75 -4.34 1.48
N LEU A 88 9.69 -3.50 1.06
CA LEU A 88 9.74 -2.11 1.47
C LEU A 88 8.52 -1.33 0.96
N LEU A 89 8.11 -1.54 -0.29
CA LEU A 89 6.91 -0.89 -0.84
C LEU A 89 5.64 -1.27 -0.08
N TYR A 90 5.44 -2.55 0.26
CA TYR A 90 4.27 -3.00 1.04
C TYR A 90 4.33 -2.62 2.51
N PHE A 91 5.53 -2.39 3.06
CA PHE A 91 5.68 -1.96 4.45
C PHE A 91 4.99 -0.63 4.76
N PHE A 92 5.12 0.37 3.88
CA PHE A 92 4.52 1.69 4.09
C PHE A 92 3.00 1.69 4.25
N PRO A 93 2.20 1.09 3.34
CA PRO A 93 0.74 1.07 3.47
C PRO A 93 0.30 0.27 4.70
N VAL A 94 0.98 -0.85 5.00
CA VAL A 94 0.69 -1.65 6.20
C VAL A 94 0.97 -0.83 7.48
N LEU A 95 2.05 -0.05 7.50
CA LEU A 95 2.38 0.85 8.60
C LEU A 95 1.34 1.96 8.79
N TYR A 96 0.88 2.59 7.71
CA TYR A 96 -0.17 3.61 7.80
C TYR A 96 -1.49 3.04 8.26
N LEU A 97 -1.85 1.84 7.80
CA LEU A 97 -3.05 1.12 8.25
C LEU A 97 -2.96 0.82 9.75
N TYR A 98 -1.82 0.31 10.23
CA TYR A 98 -1.60 0.07 11.66
C TYR A 98 -1.76 1.33 12.51
N ARG A 99 -1.13 2.44 12.09
CA ARG A 99 -1.19 3.73 12.79
C ARG A 99 -2.59 4.33 12.80
N PHE A 100 -3.29 4.30 11.66
CA PHE A 100 -4.69 4.71 11.57
C PHE A 100 -5.54 3.90 12.55
N SER A 101 -5.47 2.57 12.48
CA SER A 101 -6.30 1.69 13.30
C SER A 101 -6.05 1.85 14.80
N GLY A 102 -4.78 1.94 15.22
CA GLY A 102 -4.45 2.17 16.63
C GLY A 102 -4.96 3.52 17.13
N LYS A 103 -4.66 4.60 16.41
CA LYS A 103 -5.06 5.96 16.81
C LYS A 103 -6.57 6.18 16.75
N MET A 104 -7.27 5.59 15.78
CA MET A 104 -8.73 5.70 15.66
C MET A 104 -9.41 5.01 16.84
N GLN A 105 -8.98 3.81 17.22
CA GLN A 105 -9.53 3.12 18.40
C GLN A 105 -9.33 3.94 19.67
N GLU A 106 -8.14 4.53 19.84
CA GLU A 106 -7.81 5.34 21.00
C GLU A 106 -8.59 6.66 21.03
N ALA A 107 -8.70 7.35 19.89
CA ALA A 107 -9.49 8.57 19.73
C ALA A 107 -10.94 8.37 20.13
N LEU A 108 -11.57 7.29 19.66
CA LEU A 108 -12.97 6.97 19.97
C LEU A 108 -13.18 6.52 21.43
N ARG A 109 -12.15 5.96 22.08
CA ARG A 109 -12.22 5.55 23.50
C ARG A 109 -12.03 6.74 24.43
N LEU A 110 -11.08 7.62 24.12
CA LEU A 110 -10.73 8.78 24.95
C LEU A 110 -11.50 10.05 24.59
N GLN A 111 -12.34 10.00 23.54
CA GLN A 111 -12.99 11.17 22.95
C GLN A 111 -12.01 12.31 22.65
N ASN A 112 -10.84 11.96 22.11
CA ASN A 112 -9.74 12.87 21.87
C ASN A 112 -9.68 13.28 20.38
N GLU A 113 -9.93 14.56 20.11
CA GLU A 113 -9.96 15.12 18.76
C GLU A 113 -8.59 15.13 18.06
N GLU A 114 -7.49 15.35 18.79
CA GLU A 114 -6.14 15.35 18.23
C GLU A 114 -5.76 13.96 17.70
N LEU A 115 -6.08 12.91 18.45
CA LEU A 115 -5.91 11.53 18.02
C LEU A 115 -6.79 11.20 16.82
N LEU A 116 -8.02 11.73 16.79
CA LEU A 116 -8.94 11.57 15.67
C LEU A 116 -8.37 12.17 14.39
N VAL A 117 -7.94 13.44 14.44
CA VAL A 117 -7.30 14.13 13.31
C VAL A 117 -6.06 13.37 12.84
N THR A 118 -5.23 12.93 13.78
CA THR A 118 -4.01 12.18 13.43
C THR A 118 -4.30 10.81 12.83
N SER A 119 -5.38 10.14 13.26
CA SER A 119 -5.80 8.88 12.67
C SER A 119 -6.22 9.07 11.20
N PHE A 120 -7.03 10.09 10.90
CA PHE A 120 -7.41 10.45 9.54
C PHE A 120 -6.21 10.88 8.69
N ALA A 121 -5.23 11.57 9.26
CA ALA A 121 -4.00 11.90 8.56
C ALA A 121 -3.24 10.63 8.10
N ASN A 122 -3.20 9.57 8.92
CA ASN A 122 -2.61 8.29 8.52
C ASN A 122 -3.44 7.59 7.43
N LEU A 123 -4.77 7.63 7.54
CA LEU A 123 -5.66 7.08 6.50
C LEU A 123 -5.47 7.81 5.16
N LYS A 124 -5.35 9.14 5.19
CA LYS A 124 -5.00 9.95 4.01
C LYS A 124 -3.69 9.51 3.39
N SER A 125 -2.65 9.34 4.20
CA SER A 125 -1.33 8.88 3.72
C SER A 125 -1.39 7.49 3.09
N LEU A 126 -2.18 6.57 3.65
CA LEU A 126 -2.45 5.27 3.05
C LEU A 126 -3.06 5.40 1.65
N PHE A 127 -4.15 6.16 1.50
CA PHE A 127 -4.79 6.35 0.19
C PHE A 127 -3.89 7.08 -0.81
N LYS A 128 -3.14 8.09 -0.36
CA LYS A 128 -2.17 8.78 -1.22
C LYS A 128 -1.10 7.81 -1.72
N PHE A 129 -0.56 6.97 -0.84
CA PHE A 129 0.44 5.98 -1.22
C PHE A 129 -0.12 4.98 -2.23
N MET A 130 -1.31 4.42 -1.96
CA MET A 130 -1.96 3.47 -2.88
C MET A 130 -2.26 4.11 -4.24
N GLY A 131 -2.70 5.38 -4.26
CA GLY A 131 -2.94 6.12 -5.49
C GLY A 131 -1.68 6.32 -6.32
N VAL A 132 -0.59 6.78 -5.70
CA VAL A 132 0.71 6.94 -6.38
C VAL A 132 1.24 5.59 -6.88
N LEU A 133 1.19 4.55 -6.05
CA LEU A 133 1.61 3.20 -6.44
C LEU A 133 0.82 2.70 -7.66
N THR A 134 -0.49 2.96 -7.69
CA THR A 134 -1.36 2.59 -8.82
C THR A 134 -0.96 3.31 -10.10
N ILE A 135 -0.68 4.62 -10.04
CA ILE A 135 -0.23 5.40 -11.21
C ILE A 135 1.10 4.85 -11.75
N VAL A 136 2.03 4.52 -10.86
CA VAL A 136 3.32 3.92 -11.24
C VAL A 136 3.11 2.56 -11.94
N MET A 137 2.26 1.69 -11.40
CA MET A 137 1.93 0.40 -12.01
C MET A 137 1.26 0.55 -13.39
N LEU A 138 0.32 1.47 -13.53
CA LEU A 138 -0.32 1.76 -14.81
C LEU A 138 0.69 2.28 -15.84
N SER A 139 1.65 3.10 -15.42
CA SER A 139 2.72 3.60 -16.29
C SER A 139 3.58 2.45 -16.84
N PHE A 140 3.93 1.48 -16.00
CA PHE A 140 4.64 0.27 -16.44
C PHE A 140 3.81 -0.57 -17.41
N TYR A 141 2.50 -0.71 -17.20
CA TYR A 141 1.63 -1.44 -18.14
C TYR A 141 1.54 -0.76 -19.50
N VAL A 142 1.42 0.57 -19.55
CA VAL A 142 1.43 1.30 -20.82
C VAL A 142 2.77 1.13 -21.54
N LEU A 143 3.89 1.25 -20.83
CA LEU A 143 5.21 1.03 -21.42
C LEU A 143 5.37 -0.40 -21.96
N ALA A 144 4.99 -1.41 -21.18
CA ALA A 144 5.03 -2.81 -21.60
C ALA A 144 4.19 -3.05 -22.86
N MET A 145 3.00 -2.45 -22.93
CA MET A 145 2.14 -2.52 -24.10
C MET A 145 2.80 -1.91 -25.34
N LEU A 146 3.45 -0.75 -25.22
CA LEU A 146 4.20 -0.13 -26.31
C LEU A 146 5.34 -1.03 -26.81
N PHE A 147 6.11 -1.64 -25.90
CA PHE A 147 7.17 -2.58 -26.27
C PHE A 147 6.64 -3.82 -26.99
N VAL A 148 5.50 -4.37 -26.57
CA VAL A 148 4.87 -5.50 -27.26
C VAL A 148 4.44 -5.10 -28.66
N PHE A 149 3.77 -3.95 -28.85
CA PHE A 149 3.34 -3.51 -30.17
C PHE A 149 4.51 -3.22 -31.11
N LEU A 150 5.57 -2.57 -30.63
CA LEU A 150 6.78 -2.31 -31.41
C LEU A 150 7.55 -3.60 -31.71
N GLY A 151 7.65 -4.51 -30.74
CA GLY A 151 8.34 -5.80 -30.88
C GLY A 151 7.61 -6.78 -31.82
N VAL A 152 6.29 -6.86 -31.75
CA VAL A 152 5.46 -7.64 -32.70
C VAL A 152 5.52 -7.03 -34.10
N GLY A 153 5.58 -5.70 -34.22
CA GLY A 153 5.74 -5.02 -35.51
C GLY A 153 7.08 -5.32 -36.17
N ILE A 154 8.18 -5.33 -35.43
CA ILE A 154 9.52 -5.65 -35.96
C ILE A 154 9.66 -7.16 -36.21
N GLY A 155 9.17 -8.01 -35.31
CA GLY A 155 9.23 -9.46 -35.43
C GLY A 155 8.34 -10.06 -36.51
N SER A 156 7.31 -9.35 -36.98
CA SER A 156 6.50 -9.76 -38.13
C SER A 156 7.05 -9.31 -39.48
N MET A 157 8.07 -8.43 -39.48
CA MET A 157 8.77 -7.97 -40.69
C MET A 157 10.09 -8.72 -40.97
N MET A 158 10.48 -9.64 -40.10
CA MET A 158 11.63 -10.55 -40.26
C MET A 158 11.14 -11.97 -40.54
#